data_AF-A0A0Q9TQP9-F1
#
_entry.id   AF-A0A0Q9TQP9-F1
#
_cell.length_a   1.000
_cell.length_b   1.000
_cell.length_c   1.000
_cell.angle_alpha   90.00
_cell.angle_beta   90.00
_cell.angle_gamma   90.00
#
_symmetry.space_group_name_H-M   'P 1'
#
loop_
_entity.id
_entity.type
_entity.pdbx_description
1 polymer ?
#
loop_
_entity_poly.entity_id
_entity_poly.type
_entity_poly.pdbx_seq_one_letter_code
_entity_poly.pdbx_strand_id
1 'polypeptide(L)' 'MRVSDPGTQESGPEPTEPEWVRRKRLAAVFGDVLPEQTSDDASGKGDDWYRDQVPPHHG' A
#
# COMPACT_ATOMS: atom_id res chain seq x y z
N MET A 1 -16.74 -15.18 18.90
CA MET A 1 -15.57 -14.27 18.94
C MET A 1 -15.29 -13.88 17.50
N ARG A 2 -15.70 -12.68 17.05
CA ARG A 2 -15.35 -12.18 15.69
C ARG A 2 -14.02 -11.47 15.83
N VAL A 3 -12.99 -11.96 15.14
CA VAL A 3 -11.73 -11.23 15.02
C VAL A 3 -11.99 -10.05 14.10
N SER A 4 -11.78 -8.84 14.61
CA SER A 4 -11.78 -7.63 13.77
C SER A 4 -10.53 -7.67 12.90
N ASP A 5 -10.72 -7.55 11.60
CA ASP A 5 -9.66 -7.46 10.60
C ASP A 5 -8.99 -6.07 10.70
N PRO A 6 -7.69 -5.95 11.02
CA PRO A 6 -7.00 -4.66 11.03
C PRO A 6 -6.44 -4.39 9.64
N GLY A 7 -7.32 -4.11 8.67
CA GLY A 7 -6.90 -4.17 7.26
C GLY A 7 -7.38 -3.08 6.31
N THR A 8 -8.41 -2.30 6.66
CA THR A 8 -8.86 -1.20 5.79
C THR A 8 -8.61 0.11 6.51
N GLN A 9 -7.38 0.62 6.43
CA GLN A 9 -7.21 2.06 6.56
C GLN A 9 -7.86 2.68 5.32
N GLU A 10 -9.15 2.99 5.46
CA GLU A 10 -9.80 4.08 4.73
C GLU A 10 -9.01 5.35 5.09
N SER A 11 -7.85 5.55 4.47
CA SER A 11 -7.19 6.84 4.47
C SER A 11 -8.11 7.75 3.64
N GLY A 12 -9.07 8.40 4.31
CA GLY A 12 -9.68 9.62 3.80
C GLY A 12 -8.57 10.57 3.34
N PRO A 13 -8.84 11.55 2.44
CA PRO A 13 -7.80 12.27 1.74
C PRO A 13 -6.87 12.99 2.73
N GLU A 14 -5.79 12.33 3.13
CA GLU A 14 -4.67 12.93 3.81
C GLU A 14 -4.22 14.07 2.90
N PRO A 15 -4.01 15.28 3.44
CA PRO A 15 -3.56 16.40 2.64
C PRO A 15 -2.30 15.94 1.89
N THR A 16 -2.42 15.83 0.56
CA THR A 16 -1.32 15.35 -0.27
C THR A 16 -0.15 16.30 -0.05
N GLU A 17 0.92 15.77 0.54
CA GLU A 17 2.12 16.54 0.78
C GLU A 17 2.64 17.12 -0.55
N PRO A 18 3.22 18.32 -0.55
CA PRO A 18 3.86 18.85 -1.75
C PRO A 18 4.92 17.87 -2.28
N GLU A 19 5.00 17.72 -3.60
CA GLU A 19 5.85 16.72 -4.25
C GLU A 19 7.34 16.80 -3.85
N TRP A 20 7.84 18.00 -3.57
CA TRP A 20 9.21 18.21 -3.09
C TRP A 20 9.47 17.64 -1.68
N VAL A 21 8.46 17.64 -0.81
CA VAL A 21 8.55 17.06 0.54
C VAL A 21 8.66 15.56 0.43
N ARG A 22 7.80 14.95 -0.40
CA ARG A 22 7.82 13.52 -0.70
C ARG A 22 9.16 13.09 -1.24
N ARG A 23 9.69 13.80 -2.25
CA ARG A 23 11.01 13.52 -2.84
C ARG A 23 12.13 13.59 -1.81
N LYS A 24 12.15 14.62 -0.96
CA LYS A 24 13.17 14.76 0.09
C LYS A 24 13.12 13.60 1.10
N ARG A 25 11.92 13.16 1.49
CA ARG A 25 11.73 12.03 2.40
C ARG A 25 12.22 10.73 1.78
N LEU A 26 11.89 10.48 0.52
CA LEU A 26 12.34 9.28 -0.20
C LEU A 26 13.86 9.27 -0.38
N ALA A 27 14.46 10.42 -0.73
CA ALA A 27 15.91 10.52 -0.88
C ALA A 27 16.69 10.27 0.42
N ALA A 28 16.11 10.62 1.57
CA ALA A 28 16.72 10.33 2.87
C ALA A 28 16.84 8.82 3.17
N VAL A 29 15.99 7.99 2.56
CA VAL A 29 15.97 6.53 2.77
C VAL A 29 16.66 5.79 1.63
N PHE A 30 16.40 6.22 0.39
CA PHE A 30 16.79 5.51 -0.83
C PHE A 30 17.93 6.19 -1.60
N GLY A 31 18.33 7.40 -1.22
CA GLY A 31 19.25 8.24 -1.99
C GLY A 31 18.57 8.96 -3.17
N ASP A 32 19.35 9.68 -3.96
CA ASP A 32 18.82 10.54 -5.04
C ASP A 32 18.30 9.74 -6.26
N VAL A 33 18.67 8.46 -6.36
CA VAL A 33 18.19 7.56 -7.42
C VAL A 33 17.06 6.73 -6.84
N LEU A 34 15.82 7.10 -7.18
CA LEU A 34 14.64 6.33 -6.81
C LEU A 34 14.41 5.19 -7.82
N PRO A 35 13.94 4.03 -7.37
CA PRO A 35 13.45 3.00 -8.28
C PRO A 35 12.28 3.55 -9.10
N GLU A 36 12.19 3.10 -10.34
CA GLU A 36 11.02 3.38 -11.18
C GLU A 36 9.79 2.71 -10.57
N GLN A 37 8.70 3.46 -10.46
CA GLN A 37 7.43 2.92 -10.01
C GLN A 37 6.78 2.18 -11.17
N THR A 38 6.33 0.95 -10.95
CA THR A 38 5.66 0.15 -11.97
C THR A 38 4.14 0.35 -11.88
N SER A 39 3.40 -0.03 -12.93
CA SER A 39 1.95 0.20 -13.00
C SER A 39 1.16 -0.60 -11.95
N ASP A 40 1.68 -1.74 -11.54
CA ASP A 40 1.12 -2.59 -10.48
C ASP A 40 1.26 -1.96 -9.08
N ASP A 41 2.24 -1.08 -8.85
CA ASP A 41 2.36 -0.34 -7.57
C ASP A 41 1.21 0.66 -7.35
N ALA A 42 0.65 1.20 -8.44
CA ALA A 42 -0.41 2.20 -8.37
C ALA A 42 -1.79 1.62 -8.07
N SER A 43 -1.95 0.30 -8.25
CA SER A 43 -3.23 -0.38 -8.15
C SER A 43 -3.08 -1.64 -7.30
N GLY A 44 -3.16 -1.45 -5.98
CA GLY A 44 -3.31 -2.57 -5.06
C GLY A 44 -4.53 -3.41 -5.42
N LYS A 45 -4.41 -4.74 -5.38
CA LYS A 45 -5.56 -5.64 -5.57
C LYS A 45 -6.45 -5.58 -4.33
N GLY A 46 -7.76 -5.47 -4.54
CA GLY A 46 -8.76 -5.37 -3.45
C GLY A 46 -8.83 -6.61 -2.57
N ASP A 47 -9.51 -6.51 -1.42
CA ASP A 47 -9.61 -7.59 -0.42
C ASP A 47 -10.16 -8.89 -1.04
N ASP A 48 -11.13 -8.79 -1.95
CA ASP A 48 -11.71 -9.93 -2.65
C ASP A 48 -10.65 -10.79 -3.35
N TRP A 49 -9.68 -10.14 -4.01
CA TRP A 49 -8.58 -10.86 -4.65
C TRP A 49 -7.74 -11.63 -3.62
N TYR A 50 -7.49 -11.07 -2.43
CA TYR A 50 -6.75 -11.73 -1.36
C TYR A 50 -7.50 -12.92 -0.78
N ARG A 51 -8.82 -12.81 -0.59
CA ARG A 51 -9.67 -13.91 -0.08
C ARG A 51 -9.68 -15.10 -1.04
N ASP A 52 -9.67 -14.83 -2.35
CA ASP A 52 -9.59 -15.86 -3.39
C ASP A 52 -8.23 -16.58 -3.45
N GLN A 53 -7.17 -16.00 -2.88
CA GLN A 53 -5.84 -16.65 -2.82
C GLN A 53 -5.68 -17.62 -1.64
N VAL A 54 -6.66 -17.73 -0.73
CA VAL A 54 -6.55 -18.62 0.42
C VAL A 54 -6.70 -20.09 -0.02
N PRO A 55 -5.70 -20.96 0.20
CA PRO A 55 -5.79 -22.37 -0.15
C PRO A 55 -6.96 -23.07 0.58
N PRO A 56 -7.65 -24.05 -0.05
CA PRO A 56 -8.88 -24.67 0.46
C PRO A 56 -8.72 -25.49 1.75
N HIS A 57 -7.49 -25.61 2.28
CA HIS A 57 -7.17 -26.34 3.50
C HIS A 57 -6.43 -25.44 4.49
N HIS A 58 -7.03 -24.30 4.85
CA HIS A 58 -6.77 -23.65 6.13
C HIS A 58 -7.94 -23.97 7.06
N GLY A 59 -7.81 -25.10 7.77
CA GLY A 59 -8.69 -25.56 8.84
C GLY A 59 -7.86 -26.29 9.88
#